data_AF-A0A763VNA8-F1
#
_entry.id   AF-A0A763VNA8-F1
#
_cell.length_a   1.000
_cell.length_b   1.000
_cell.length_c   1.000
_cell.angle_alpha   90.00
_cell.angle_beta   90.00
_cell.angle_gamma   90.00
#
_symmetry.space_group_name_H-M   'P 1'
#
loop_
_entity.id
_entity.type
_entity.pdbx_description
1 polymer ?
#
loop_
_entity_poly.entity_id
_entity_poly.type
_entity_poly.pdbx_seq_one_letter_code
_entity_poly.pdbx_strand_id
1 'polypeptide(L)'
;MKLSAEDFNKIRRDNDYPQIYALFMSKLPHFEEWMAEQGITRELMFEHGLARFIISDALLWHCVQQDKNYLWDDGVMDFRERKKSGWIKEYKSLMPYFLWLRKRIDNNEYRKIRNSFRIDSFRQNHHYFMNEVPLRNIGGSMVVHQALLAGKLLDFISMDQLTLVNPHNNQHLYLYCSSAVNLRIVGGIPFVKFRECKLSEIQTNNNGLVLENGSYQELSFSRCDVDLRLSSANMMHMKVHNCNFNAVCDFARFDSQCKFTYDRNDKFSYQSESDFYKEVTNLFADSNDYTLAGEYYYRKRKALMLESIFSWKHFSNEKFRLNKKEKRIFNVKTFFKGIADVFNFLCWGFGEKPSRALVISFVVILLSSCVYYFNERSSTQTLTESLYFSIVSFTTLGFGDITQKTGFLRLFSALESLSGLVLMGLFLAGYASKTKRY
;
A
#
# COMPACT_ATOMS: atom_id res chain seq x y z
N MET A 1 14.94 0.03 28.06
CA MET A 1 13.57 0.61 28.09
C MET A 1 13.19 1.35 29.39
N LYS A 2 13.76 1.05 30.56
CA LYS A 2 13.40 1.72 31.85
C LYS A 2 14.01 3.12 32.07
N LEU A 3 15.03 3.49 31.30
CA LEU A 3 15.66 4.81 31.37
C LEU A 3 14.70 5.94 30.99
N SER A 4 14.97 7.15 31.47
CA SER A 4 14.32 8.36 30.96
C SER A 4 14.59 8.52 29.45
N ALA A 5 13.77 9.30 28.75
CA ALA A 5 14.00 9.54 27.32
C ALA A 5 15.32 10.30 27.07
N GLU A 6 15.67 11.23 27.95
CA GLU A 6 16.88 12.04 27.86
C GLU A 6 18.15 11.19 28.03
N ASP A 7 18.21 10.35 29.07
CA ASP A 7 19.33 9.44 29.31
C ASP A 7 19.47 8.41 28.19
N PHE A 8 18.34 7.86 27.74
CA PHE A 8 18.32 6.92 26.63
C PHE A 8 18.88 7.57 25.35
N ASN A 9 18.41 8.76 25.00
CA ASN A 9 18.87 9.47 23.80
C ASN A 9 20.33 9.93 23.92
N LYS A 10 20.80 10.29 25.12
CA LYS A 10 22.20 10.62 25.36
C LYS A 10 23.11 9.43 25.05
N ILE A 11 22.78 8.25 25.58
CA ILE A 11 23.52 7.01 25.29
C ILE A 11 23.56 6.71 23.77
N ARG A 12 22.44 6.94 23.06
CA ARG A 12 22.36 6.78 21.60
C ARG A 12 23.31 7.73 20.87
N ARG A 13 23.32 9.01 21.24
CA ARG A 13 24.18 10.05 20.64
C ARG A 13 25.66 9.77 20.85
N ASP A 14 26.01 9.24 22.01
CA ASP A 14 27.41 9.02 22.38
C ASP A 14 27.98 7.74 21.74
N ASN A 15 27.17 6.68 21.61
CA ASN A 15 27.67 5.35 21.23
C ASN A 15 27.24 4.90 19.84
N ASP A 16 25.98 5.13 19.46
CA ASP A 16 25.38 4.49 18.28
C ASP A 16 25.43 5.40 17.04
N TYR A 17 25.02 6.66 17.18
CA TYR A 17 24.94 7.61 16.07
C TYR A 17 26.28 7.96 15.40
N PRO A 18 27.43 8.06 16.10
CA PRO A 18 28.71 8.37 15.45
C PRO A 18 29.08 7.37 14.36
N GLN A 19 28.86 6.07 14.60
CA GLN A 19 29.19 5.01 13.64
C GLN A 19 28.27 5.06 12.41
N ILE A 20 26.97 5.25 12.63
CA ILE A 20 25.97 5.35 11.55
C ILE A 20 26.19 6.61 10.71
N TYR A 21 26.52 7.73 11.35
CA TYR A 21 26.84 8.97 10.65
C TYR A 21 28.10 8.83 9.79
N ALA A 22 29.16 8.20 10.30
CA ALA A 22 30.36 7.92 9.52
C ALA A 22 30.08 7.01 8.31
N LEU A 23 29.20 6.03 8.46
CA LEU A 23 28.71 5.21 7.36
C LEU A 23 28.00 6.07 6.30
N PHE A 24 27.15 7.01 6.70
CA PHE A 24 26.47 7.91 5.75
C PHE A 24 27.46 8.77 4.97
N MET A 25 28.41 9.38 5.66
CA MET A 25 29.45 10.20 5.03
C MET A 25 30.27 9.42 3.99
N SER A 26 30.50 8.12 4.23
CA SER A 26 31.31 7.29 3.34
C SER A 26 30.53 6.61 2.21
N LYS A 27 29.25 6.26 2.42
CA LYS A 27 28.46 5.45 1.48
C LYS A 27 27.37 6.20 0.73
N LEU A 28 26.84 7.29 1.31
CA LEU A 28 25.78 8.06 0.67
C LEU A 28 26.39 9.11 -0.27
N PRO A 29 26.13 9.05 -1.58
CA PRO A 29 26.69 10.00 -2.52
C PRO A 29 26.14 11.41 -2.29
N HIS A 30 26.99 12.42 -2.41
CA HIS A 30 26.62 13.83 -2.21
C HIS A 30 26.00 14.14 -0.83
N PHE A 31 26.29 13.33 0.19
CA PHE A 31 25.70 13.52 1.52
C PHE A 31 26.12 14.85 2.16
N GLU A 32 27.39 15.25 2.02
CA GLU A 32 27.88 16.54 2.51
C GLU A 32 27.26 17.73 1.76
N GLU A 33 27.14 17.63 0.43
CA GLU A 33 26.49 18.64 -0.41
C GLU A 33 25.04 18.87 0.02
N TRP A 34 24.30 17.78 0.26
CA TRP A 34 22.94 17.83 0.76
C TRP A 34 22.84 18.53 2.13
N MET A 35 23.71 18.17 3.07
CA MET A 35 23.71 18.82 4.39
C MET A 35 24.01 20.31 4.29
N ALA A 36 24.99 20.70 3.47
CA ALA A 36 25.36 22.10 3.26
C ALA A 36 24.20 22.91 2.64
N GLU A 37 23.55 22.38 1.60
CA GLU A 37 22.42 23.03 0.93
C GLU A 37 21.20 23.17 1.87
N GLN A 38 20.89 22.13 2.63
CA GLN A 38 19.78 22.15 3.58
C GLN A 38 20.14 22.86 4.90
N GLY A 39 21.40 23.23 5.13
CA GLY A 39 21.90 23.79 6.38
C GLY A 39 21.64 22.87 7.58
N ILE A 40 21.84 21.56 7.39
CA ILE A 40 21.67 20.54 8.42
C ILE A 40 23.04 20.29 9.05
N THR A 41 23.11 20.40 10.38
CA THR A 41 24.32 20.07 11.14
C THR A 41 24.24 18.66 11.72
N ARG A 42 25.40 18.08 12.05
CA ARG A 42 25.48 16.78 12.70
C ARG A 42 24.72 16.78 14.03
N GLU A 43 24.87 17.83 14.82
CA GLU A 43 24.26 17.98 16.14
C GLU A 43 22.73 17.98 16.04
N LEU A 44 22.18 18.68 15.04
CA LEU A 44 20.75 18.70 14.78
C LEU A 44 20.20 17.31 14.42
N MET A 45 20.94 16.55 13.60
CA MET A 45 20.56 15.16 13.29
C MET A 45 20.61 14.27 14.52
N PHE A 46 21.62 14.44 15.38
CA PHE A 46 21.79 13.66 16.61
C PHE A 46 20.72 13.98 17.65
N GLU A 47 20.22 15.23 17.67
CA GLU A 47 19.15 15.66 18.59
C GLU A 47 17.80 15.05 18.22
N HIS A 48 17.47 14.97 16.93
CA HIS A 48 16.13 14.56 16.46
C HIS A 48 16.04 13.18 15.82
N GLY A 49 17.16 12.44 15.78
CA GLY A 49 17.29 11.12 15.18
C GLY A 49 17.68 11.18 13.72
N LEU A 50 18.66 10.36 13.34
CA LEU A 50 19.28 10.38 12.02
C LEU A 50 18.27 10.01 10.93
N ALA A 51 17.47 8.96 11.15
CA ALA A 51 16.67 8.36 10.08
C ALA A 51 15.63 9.32 9.50
N ARG A 52 15.02 10.19 10.33
CA ARG A 52 13.98 11.12 9.87
C ARG A 52 14.51 12.01 8.74
N PHE A 53 15.72 12.54 8.88
CA PHE A 53 16.34 13.38 7.85
C PHE A 53 16.71 12.60 6.58
N ILE A 54 16.87 11.28 6.66
CA ILE A 54 17.31 10.49 5.51
C ILE A 54 16.12 9.97 4.71
N ILE A 55 15.18 9.30 5.38
CA ILE A 55 14.19 8.43 4.73
C ILE A 55 12.76 8.92 4.79
N SER A 56 12.46 10.10 5.35
CA SER A 56 11.08 10.62 5.37
C SER A 56 10.60 10.94 3.95
N ASP A 57 9.32 10.66 3.64
CA ASP A 57 8.73 10.93 2.31
C ASP A 57 8.12 12.32 2.21
N ALA A 58 8.04 13.04 3.31
CA ALA A 58 7.53 14.40 3.38
C ALA A 58 8.65 15.36 3.77
N LEU A 59 8.46 16.65 3.46
CA LEU A 59 9.33 17.69 3.97
C LEU A 59 9.30 17.68 5.50
N LEU A 60 10.41 18.07 6.10
CA LEU A 60 10.51 18.27 7.53
C LEU A 60 10.54 19.76 7.81
N TRP A 61 9.99 20.16 8.94
CA TRP A 61 10.01 21.54 9.38
C TRP A 61 10.80 21.64 10.67
N HIS A 62 11.96 22.27 10.59
CA HIS A 62 12.73 22.66 11.75
C HIS A 62 12.21 23.99 12.26
N CYS A 63 11.88 24.08 13.55
CA CYS A 63 11.44 25.34 14.15
C CYS A 63 12.04 25.58 15.52
N VAL A 64 12.29 26.85 15.84
CA VAL A 64 12.80 27.30 17.13
C VAL A 64 11.66 27.91 17.92
N GLN A 65 11.39 27.32 19.08
CA GLN A 65 10.37 27.79 20.03
C GLN A 65 11.00 27.89 21.41
N GLN A 66 10.95 29.07 22.03
CA GLN A 66 11.52 29.31 23.36
C GLN A 66 12.95 28.77 23.51
N ASP A 67 13.78 28.96 22.47
CA ASP A 67 15.19 28.52 22.41
C ASP A 67 15.41 27.00 22.41
N LYS A 68 14.35 26.23 22.14
CA LYS A 68 14.40 24.79 21.86
C LYS A 68 14.12 24.51 20.38
N ASN A 69 14.86 23.56 19.84
CA ASN A 69 14.67 23.07 18.48
C ASN A 69 13.59 22.00 18.45
N TYR A 70 12.72 22.06 17.45
CA TYR A 70 11.72 21.04 17.19
C TYR A 70 11.74 20.66 15.72
N LEU A 71 11.50 19.38 15.46
CA LEU A 71 11.42 18.82 14.12
C LEU A 71 10.05 18.18 13.89
N TRP A 72 9.27 18.79 13.01
CA TRP A 72 7.91 18.40 12.68
C TRP A 72 7.83 17.78 11.30
N ASP A 73 6.91 16.82 11.13
CA ASP A 73 6.55 16.31 9.81
C ASP A 73 5.68 17.35 9.07
N ASP A 74 5.69 17.33 7.74
CA ASP A 74 4.84 18.21 6.93
C ASP A 74 3.34 18.06 7.25
N GLY A 75 2.60 19.16 7.16
CA GLY A 75 1.14 19.19 7.34
C GLY A 75 0.64 19.07 8.78
N VAL A 76 1.53 19.04 9.79
CA VAL A 76 1.11 19.00 11.21
C VAL A 76 0.47 20.32 11.65
N MET A 77 0.91 21.45 11.10
CA MET A 77 0.38 22.77 11.44
C MET A 77 0.76 23.82 10.39
N ASP A 78 0.06 24.96 10.39
CA ASP A 78 0.44 26.12 9.60
C ASP A 78 1.56 26.92 10.30
N PHE A 79 2.81 26.68 9.88
CA PHE A 79 3.98 27.37 10.42
C PHE A 79 3.97 28.89 10.19
N ARG A 80 3.31 29.37 9.14
CA ARG A 80 3.21 30.81 8.86
C ARG A 80 2.31 31.48 9.89
N GLU A 81 1.15 30.90 10.15
CA GLU A 81 0.22 31.42 11.18
C GLU A 81 0.84 31.37 12.57
N ARG A 82 1.51 30.26 12.91
CA ARG A 82 2.20 30.10 14.19
C ARG A 82 3.35 31.08 14.40
N LYS A 83 4.05 31.46 13.33
CA LYS A 83 5.04 32.54 13.38
C LYS A 83 4.38 33.90 13.59
N LYS A 84 3.28 34.19 12.89
CA LYS A 84 2.52 35.44 13.08
C LYS A 84 1.99 35.60 14.51
N SER A 85 1.60 34.50 15.15
CA SER A 85 1.14 34.51 16.54
C SER A 85 2.28 34.60 17.57
N GLY A 86 3.54 34.65 17.14
CA GLY A 86 4.72 34.67 18.03
C GLY A 86 5.01 33.35 18.75
N TRP A 87 4.32 32.25 18.39
CA TRP A 87 4.52 30.95 19.03
C TRP A 87 5.83 30.29 18.59
N ILE A 88 6.26 30.55 17.35
CA ILE A 88 7.53 30.12 16.77
C ILE A 88 8.37 31.35 16.45
N LYS A 89 9.65 31.35 16.85
CA LYS A 89 10.60 32.43 16.51
C LYS A 89 11.00 32.32 15.03
N GLU A 90 11.51 31.16 14.65
CA GLU A 90 12.01 30.88 13.31
C GLU A 90 11.63 29.47 12.87
N TYR A 91 11.44 29.27 11.56
CA TYR A 91 11.24 27.95 10.99
C TYR A 91 11.88 27.85 9.61
N LYS A 92 12.30 26.63 9.25
CA LYS A 92 12.90 26.29 7.96
C LYS A 92 12.37 24.94 7.49
N SER A 93 12.05 24.84 6.21
CA SER A 93 11.76 23.55 5.57
C SER A 93 13.06 22.83 5.21
N LEU A 94 13.16 21.56 5.56
CA LEU A 94 14.27 20.67 5.25
C LEU A 94 13.77 19.56 4.34
N MET A 95 14.47 19.31 3.24
CA MET A 95 14.17 18.19 2.36
C MET A 95 14.99 16.96 2.78
N PRO A 96 14.35 15.83 3.14
CA PRO A 96 15.06 14.60 3.44
C PRO A 96 15.99 14.15 2.32
N TYR A 97 17.09 13.48 2.69
CA TYR A 97 18.17 13.11 1.77
C TYR A 97 17.66 12.34 0.54
N PHE A 98 16.85 11.29 0.71
CA PHE A 98 16.39 10.52 -0.46
C PHE A 98 15.38 11.28 -1.33
N LEU A 99 14.58 12.20 -0.76
CA LEU A 99 13.72 13.09 -1.57
C LEU A 99 14.55 14.08 -2.38
N TRP A 100 15.63 14.60 -1.78
CA TRP A 100 16.57 15.49 -2.45
C TRP A 100 17.35 14.77 -3.55
N LEU A 101 17.90 13.59 -3.24
CA LEU A 101 18.71 12.80 -4.15
C LEU A 101 17.93 12.38 -5.40
N ARG A 102 16.67 11.95 -5.23
CA ARG A 102 15.79 11.53 -6.33
C ARG A 102 15.63 12.59 -7.43
N LYS A 103 15.78 13.88 -7.09
CA LYS A 103 15.65 14.98 -8.04
C LYS A 103 16.94 15.26 -8.84
N ARG A 104 18.07 14.69 -8.43
CA ARG A 104 19.41 15.04 -8.96
C ARG A 104 20.08 13.92 -9.76
N ILE A 105 19.76 12.66 -9.46
CA ILE A 105 20.36 11.50 -10.12
C ILE A 105 19.35 10.71 -10.95
N ASP A 106 19.84 9.83 -11.82
CA ASP A 106 18.97 8.94 -12.61
C ASP A 106 18.16 8.00 -11.71
N ASN A 107 16.94 7.65 -12.15
CA ASN A 107 16.03 6.80 -11.39
C ASN A 107 16.61 5.40 -11.11
N ASN A 108 17.42 4.83 -12.00
CA ASN A 108 18.00 3.50 -11.76
C ASN A 108 19.11 3.54 -10.71
N GLU A 109 19.94 4.58 -10.76
CA GLU A 109 20.99 4.81 -9.77
C GLU A 109 20.39 5.09 -8.38
N TYR A 110 19.37 5.96 -8.32
CA TYR A 110 18.59 6.22 -7.10
C TYR A 110 18.06 4.92 -6.49
N ARG A 111 17.43 4.06 -7.30
CA ARG A 111 16.90 2.77 -6.82
C ARG A 111 17.99 1.88 -6.27
N LYS A 112 19.17 1.82 -6.92
CA LYS A 112 20.30 1.00 -6.45
C LYS A 112 20.74 1.46 -5.06
N ILE A 113 20.90 2.77 -4.85
CA ILE A 113 21.27 3.35 -3.56
C ILE A 113 20.16 3.11 -2.53
N ARG A 114 18.90 3.40 -2.89
CA ARG A 114 17.76 3.22 -1.99
C ARG A 114 17.54 1.77 -1.57
N ASN A 115 17.83 0.80 -2.44
CA ASN A 115 17.76 -0.62 -2.12
C ASN A 115 18.95 -1.12 -1.29
N SER A 116 20.09 -0.44 -1.36
CA SER A 116 21.25 -0.72 -0.48
C SER A 116 21.01 -0.25 0.96
N PHE A 117 20.17 0.76 1.15
CA PHE A 117 19.83 1.33 2.45
C PHE A 117 18.83 0.46 3.21
N ARG A 118 19.32 -0.65 3.79
CA ARG A 118 18.49 -1.62 4.49
C ARG A 118 19.31 -2.42 5.52
N ILE A 119 18.59 -3.12 6.38
CA ILE A 119 19.13 -4.18 7.24
C ILE A 119 19.18 -5.46 6.40
N ASP A 120 20.38 -5.96 6.10
CA ASP A 120 20.58 -7.03 5.10
C ASP A 120 21.28 -8.28 5.65
N SER A 121 21.88 -8.19 6.83
CA SER A 121 22.69 -9.28 7.39
C SER A 121 22.42 -9.50 8.87
N PHE A 122 22.43 -10.77 9.25
CA PHE A 122 22.33 -11.23 10.62
C PHE A 122 23.55 -12.08 10.92
N ARG A 123 24.40 -11.62 11.85
CA ARG A 123 25.68 -12.26 12.20
C ARG A 123 25.86 -12.17 13.71
N GLN A 124 26.32 -13.24 14.33
CA GLN A 124 26.61 -13.26 15.78
C GLN A 124 25.43 -12.73 16.63
N ASN A 125 24.20 -13.12 16.28
CA ASN A 125 22.97 -12.69 16.95
C ASN A 125 22.68 -11.17 16.91
N HIS A 126 23.26 -10.45 15.95
CA HIS A 126 23.01 -9.03 15.72
C HIS A 126 22.61 -8.79 14.26
N HIS A 127 21.63 -7.92 14.07
CA HIS A 127 21.33 -7.37 12.75
C HIS A 127 22.30 -6.25 12.42
N TYR A 128 22.75 -6.20 11.17
CA TYR A 128 23.65 -5.17 10.68
C TYR A 128 22.93 -4.30 9.66
N PHE A 129 23.11 -2.99 9.80
CA PHE A 129 22.65 -2.01 8.84
C PHE A 129 23.70 -1.83 7.74
N MET A 130 23.27 -1.93 6.47
CA MET A 130 24.12 -1.92 5.26
C MET A 130 25.33 -2.86 5.35
N ASN A 131 25.18 -4.02 6.00
CA ASN A 131 26.23 -5.01 6.22
C ASN A 131 27.48 -4.51 6.98
N GLU A 132 27.44 -3.33 7.58
CA GLU A 132 28.63 -2.70 8.18
C GLU A 132 28.45 -2.38 9.67
N VAL A 133 27.34 -1.73 10.05
CA VAL A 133 27.13 -1.27 11.43
C VAL A 133 26.20 -2.21 12.18
N PRO A 134 26.62 -2.86 13.28
CA PRO A 134 25.74 -3.68 14.10
C PRO A 134 24.70 -2.81 14.81
N LEU A 135 23.45 -3.25 14.77
CA LEU A 135 22.36 -2.63 15.52
C LEU A 135 22.39 -3.12 16.96
N ARG A 136 22.49 -2.17 17.90
CA ARG A 136 22.43 -2.47 19.32
C ARG A 136 21.07 -3.06 19.67
N ASN A 137 21.07 -4.30 20.17
CA ASN A 137 19.85 -4.95 20.64
C ASN A 137 19.50 -4.45 22.05
N ILE A 138 18.36 -3.78 22.18
CA ILE A 138 17.78 -3.35 23.45
C ILE A 138 16.66 -4.29 23.94
N GLY A 139 16.37 -5.35 23.15
CA GLY A 139 15.51 -6.46 23.47
C GLY A 139 16.28 -7.64 24.07
N GLY A 140 15.98 -8.85 23.61
CA GLY A 140 16.61 -10.10 24.08
C GLY A 140 15.77 -10.90 25.07
N SER A 141 14.55 -11.28 24.67
CA SER A 141 13.60 -12.04 25.53
C SER A 141 13.22 -11.33 26.83
N MET A 142 13.38 -10.01 26.86
CA MET A 142 13.00 -9.18 28.01
C MET A 142 11.51 -8.90 27.99
N VAL A 143 10.87 -8.95 29.16
CA VAL A 143 9.50 -8.46 29.37
C VAL A 143 9.56 -7.14 30.13
N VAL A 144 8.97 -6.09 29.56
CA VAL A 144 8.96 -4.75 30.15
C VAL A 144 7.52 -4.29 30.32
N HIS A 145 7.12 -4.09 31.57
CA HIS A 145 5.82 -3.55 31.93
C HIS A 145 5.85 -2.03 31.95
N GLN A 146 4.76 -1.39 31.46
CA GLN A 146 4.53 0.05 31.53
C GLN A 146 5.70 0.89 31.00
N ALA A 147 6.34 0.41 29.93
CA ALA A 147 7.46 1.12 29.32
C ALA A 147 7.02 2.50 28.81
N LEU A 148 7.64 3.57 29.32
CA LEU A 148 7.47 4.91 28.76
C LEU A 148 8.36 5.06 27.51
N LEU A 149 7.72 5.15 26.34
CA LEU A 149 8.41 5.23 25.06
C LEU A 149 8.47 6.64 24.48
N ALA A 150 7.59 7.54 24.94
CA ALA A 150 7.52 8.92 24.47
C ALA A 150 8.90 9.60 24.51
N GLY A 151 9.25 10.30 23.42
CA GLY A 151 10.51 11.03 23.27
C GLY A 151 11.76 10.18 23.00
N LYS A 152 11.69 8.84 22.99
CA LYS A 152 12.85 7.98 22.73
C LYS A 152 13.14 7.87 21.22
N LEU A 153 14.40 8.03 20.85
CA LEU A 153 14.86 7.87 19.48
C LEU A 153 15.16 6.39 19.19
N LEU A 154 14.22 5.74 18.51
CA LEU A 154 14.22 4.29 18.25
C LEU A 154 14.61 3.93 16.80
N ASP A 155 15.32 4.83 16.11
CA ASP A 155 15.92 4.56 14.81
C ASP A 155 17.25 3.82 14.96
N PHE A 156 17.61 2.95 14.01
CA PHE A 156 18.85 2.16 14.02
C PHE A 156 19.13 1.41 15.34
N ILE A 157 18.15 0.64 15.82
CA ILE A 157 18.30 -0.28 16.96
C ILE A 157 17.70 -1.64 16.63
N SER A 158 18.02 -2.64 17.43
CA SER A 158 17.28 -3.91 17.46
C SER A 158 16.41 -3.97 18.73
N MET A 159 15.15 -4.34 18.57
CA MET A 159 14.19 -4.63 19.65
C MET A 159 13.71 -6.08 19.55
N ASP A 160 14.58 -6.96 19.04
CA ASP A 160 14.19 -8.32 18.74
C ASP A 160 13.85 -9.07 20.03
N GLN A 161 12.79 -9.88 19.97
CA GLN A 161 12.28 -10.67 21.08
C GLN A 161 11.91 -9.85 22.34
N LEU A 162 11.64 -8.56 22.19
CA LEU A 162 11.18 -7.73 23.30
C LEU A 162 9.67 -7.93 23.48
N THR A 163 9.22 -8.07 24.74
CA THR A 163 7.79 -8.04 25.08
C THR A 163 7.47 -6.78 25.87
N LEU A 164 6.57 -5.96 25.34
CA LEU A 164 6.06 -4.76 25.97
C LEU A 164 4.65 -5.01 26.48
N VAL A 165 4.43 -4.84 27.79
CA VAL A 165 3.12 -5.02 28.42
C VAL A 165 2.61 -3.66 28.89
N ASN A 166 1.49 -3.23 28.33
CA ASN A 166 0.85 -1.93 28.53
C ASN A 166 1.81 -0.74 28.38
N PRO A 167 2.54 -0.60 27.24
CA PRO A 167 3.45 0.53 27.05
C PRO A 167 2.69 1.86 27.00
N HIS A 168 3.33 2.92 27.49
CA HIS A 168 2.78 4.27 27.48
C HIS A 168 3.49 5.14 26.44
N ASN A 169 2.69 5.75 25.57
CA ASN A 169 3.15 6.67 24.54
C ASN A 169 2.08 7.72 24.21
N ASN A 170 2.51 8.95 24.00
CA ASN A 170 1.65 10.09 23.63
C ASN A 170 2.24 10.94 22.48
N GLN A 171 3.30 10.47 21.83
CA GLN A 171 3.98 11.15 20.72
C GLN A 171 4.24 10.19 19.56
N HIS A 172 4.52 10.68 18.36
CA HIS A 172 4.90 9.79 17.26
C HIS A 172 6.23 9.09 17.54
N LEU A 173 6.21 7.76 17.52
CA LEU A 173 7.41 6.92 17.63
C LEU A 173 7.87 6.52 16.23
N TYR A 174 9.11 6.88 15.92
CA TYR A 174 9.74 6.60 14.64
C TYR A 174 10.71 5.43 14.80
N LEU A 175 10.23 4.22 14.50
CA LEU A 175 11.06 3.01 14.45
C LEU A 175 11.53 2.86 13.01
N TYR A 176 12.60 3.56 12.67
CA TYR A 176 13.11 3.66 11.31
C TYR A 176 14.45 2.94 11.19
N CYS A 177 14.62 2.11 10.17
CA CYS A 177 15.83 1.30 9.97
C CYS A 177 16.22 0.47 11.20
N SER A 178 15.22 -0.04 11.91
CA SER A 178 15.38 -0.83 13.12
C SER A 178 14.93 -2.28 12.90
N SER A 179 15.49 -3.20 13.68
CA SER A 179 15.00 -4.58 13.76
C SER A 179 14.01 -4.70 14.90
N ALA A 180 12.91 -5.42 14.68
CA ALA A 180 11.91 -5.72 15.71
C ALA A 180 11.28 -7.10 15.45
N VAL A 181 12.14 -8.07 15.15
CA VAL A 181 11.76 -9.46 14.92
C VAL A 181 11.24 -10.07 16.22
N ASN A 182 10.01 -10.61 16.18
CA ASN A 182 9.34 -11.16 17.36
C ASN A 182 9.13 -10.14 18.49
N LEU A 183 8.98 -8.86 18.15
CA LEU A 183 8.48 -7.85 19.07
C LEU A 183 7.04 -8.18 19.42
N ARG A 184 6.73 -8.25 20.71
CA ARG A 184 5.38 -8.47 21.22
C ARG A 184 4.91 -7.24 21.96
N ILE A 185 3.71 -6.76 21.65
CA ILE A 185 3.06 -5.66 22.36
C ILE A 185 1.71 -6.18 22.87
N VAL A 186 1.48 -6.02 24.16
CA VAL A 186 0.23 -6.37 24.84
C VAL A 186 -0.34 -5.09 25.43
N GLY A 187 -1.63 -4.80 25.24
CA GLY A 187 -2.28 -3.63 25.86
C GLY A 187 -2.41 -2.39 24.98
N GLY A 188 -2.02 -2.46 23.71
CA GLY A 188 -2.18 -1.36 22.76
C GLY A 188 -1.08 -0.31 22.85
N ILE A 189 -0.89 0.43 21.77
CA ILE A 189 0.02 1.58 21.69
C ILE A 189 -0.39 2.49 20.53
N PRO A 190 -0.43 3.82 20.72
CA PRO A 190 -0.72 4.75 19.64
C PRO A 190 0.56 5.26 18.94
N PHE A 191 0.39 5.74 17.72
CA PHE A 191 1.33 6.60 16.97
C PHE A 191 2.69 5.97 16.63
N VAL A 192 2.72 4.68 16.27
CA VAL A 192 3.96 3.96 15.96
C VAL A 192 4.17 3.86 14.45
N LYS A 193 5.31 4.37 13.97
CA LYS A 193 5.69 4.34 12.55
C LYS A 193 6.91 3.45 12.34
N PHE A 194 6.71 2.34 11.63
CA PHE A 194 7.76 1.45 11.15
C PHE A 194 8.15 1.79 9.72
N ARG A 195 9.45 1.98 9.46
CA ARG A 195 9.95 2.24 8.10
C ARG A 195 11.29 1.58 7.85
N GLU A 196 11.39 0.84 6.75
CA GLU A 196 12.60 0.08 6.39
C GLU A 196 13.11 -0.80 7.54
N CYS A 197 12.17 -1.37 8.28
CA CYS A 197 12.43 -2.23 9.42
C CYS A 197 12.42 -3.69 9.02
N LYS A 198 13.24 -4.48 9.71
CA LYS A 198 13.22 -5.94 9.65
C LYS A 198 12.29 -6.44 10.76
N LEU A 199 11.11 -6.95 10.39
CA LEU A 199 10.10 -7.42 11.36
C LEU A 199 9.93 -8.95 11.35
N SER A 200 10.47 -9.61 10.33
CA SER A 200 10.47 -11.07 10.20
C SER A 200 11.83 -11.55 9.71
N GLU A 201 12.23 -12.75 10.17
CA GLU A 201 13.46 -13.41 9.75
C GLU A 201 13.20 -14.90 9.53
N ILE A 202 13.64 -15.45 8.39
CA ILE A 202 13.27 -16.83 7.97
C ILE A 202 13.81 -17.89 8.94
N GLN A 203 14.93 -17.60 9.62
CA GLN A 203 15.65 -18.56 10.46
C GLN A 203 14.98 -18.83 11.82
N THR A 204 13.98 -18.05 12.22
CA THR A 204 13.31 -18.21 13.51
C THR A 204 11.99 -19.00 13.37
N ASN A 205 11.57 -19.76 14.40
CA ASN A 205 10.39 -20.65 14.32
C ASN A 205 9.04 -19.94 14.53
N ASN A 206 9.05 -18.66 14.89
CA ASN A 206 7.87 -17.81 15.08
C ASN A 206 8.26 -16.37 14.79
N ASN A 207 7.88 -15.90 13.60
CA ASN A 207 8.45 -14.69 13.03
C ASN A 207 7.34 -13.67 12.86
N GLY A 208 7.62 -12.43 13.22
CA GLY A 208 6.68 -11.34 13.02
C GLY A 208 6.50 -10.47 14.25
N LEU A 209 5.74 -9.39 14.04
CA LEU A 209 5.26 -8.50 15.08
C LEU A 209 3.98 -9.07 15.67
N VAL A 210 3.91 -9.18 16.99
CA VAL A 210 2.75 -9.74 17.69
C VAL A 210 2.04 -8.64 18.48
N LEU A 211 0.78 -8.38 18.16
CA LEU A 211 -0.05 -7.35 18.80
C LEU A 211 -1.26 -8.00 19.45
N GLU A 212 -1.36 -7.88 20.78
CA GLU A 212 -2.37 -8.59 21.56
C GLU A 212 -3.15 -7.66 22.48
N ASN A 213 -4.43 -8.01 22.71
CA ASN A 213 -5.27 -7.49 23.78
C ASN A 213 -5.19 -5.97 23.95
N GLY A 214 -5.50 -5.21 22.90
CA GLY A 214 -5.35 -3.76 22.97
C GLY A 214 -5.77 -3.01 21.72
N SER A 215 -5.78 -1.68 21.84
CA SER A 215 -6.10 -0.77 20.74
C SER A 215 -4.81 -0.15 20.19
N TYR A 216 -4.61 -0.25 18.88
CA TYR A 216 -3.42 0.22 18.17
C TYR A 216 -3.82 1.33 17.21
N GLN A 217 -3.48 2.57 17.58
CA GLN A 217 -3.87 3.76 16.83
C GLN A 217 -2.73 4.24 15.93
N GLU A 218 -3.03 4.58 14.68
CA GLU A 218 -2.08 5.13 13.70
C GLU A 218 -0.78 4.32 13.58
N LEU A 219 -0.92 3.00 13.56
CA LEU A 219 0.19 2.10 13.29
C LEU A 219 0.50 2.11 11.80
N SER A 220 1.71 2.53 11.41
CA SER A 220 2.11 2.60 10.00
C SER A 220 3.31 1.74 9.68
N PHE A 221 3.27 1.03 8.55
CA PHE A 221 4.38 0.27 7.98
C PHE A 221 4.71 0.81 6.58
N SER A 222 5.99 1.08 6.33
CA SER A 222 6.46 1.58 5.04
C SER A 222 7.73 0.86 4.60
N ARG A 223 7.68 0.18 3.45
CA ARG A 223 8.83 -0.54 2.87
C ARG A 223 9.48 -1.53 3.86
N CYS A 224 8.64 -2.27 4.59
CA CYS A 224 9.06 -3.33 5.51
C CYS A 224 8.67 -4.70 4.96
N ASP A 225 9.34 -5.75 5.45
CA ASP A 225 8.82 -7.12 5.37
C ASP A 225 8.07 -7.40 6.68
N VAL A 226 6.74 -7.48 6.59
CA VAL A 226 5.80 -7.52 7.71
C VAL A 226 5.15 -8.90 7.76
N ASP A 227 5.38 -9.61 8.86
CA ASP A 227 4.56 -10.73 9.29
C ASP A 227 3.87 -10.29 10.58
N LEU A 228 2.55 -10.18 10.58
CA LEU A 228 1.78 -9.55 11.65
C LEU A 228 0.81 -10.55 12.27
N ARG A 229 0.91 -10.76 13.58
CA ARG A 229 -0.04 -11.59 14.32
C ARG A 229 -0.88 -10.71 15.22
N LEU A 230 -2.18 -10.71 14.99
CA LEU A 230 -3.15 -9.92 15.73
C LEU A 230 -4.03 -10.86 16.55
N SER A 231 -4.07 -10.68 17.88
CA SER A 231 -4.99 -11.40 18.75
C SER A 231 -5.78 -10.46 19.63
N SER A 232 -7.11 -10.44 19.49
CA SER A 232 -8.00 -9.51 20.21
C SER A 232 -7.51 -8.05 20.13
N ALA A 233 -7.08 -7.64 18.94
CA ALA A 233 -6.49 -6.34 18.67
C ALA A 233 -7.48 -5.44 17.90
N ASN A 234 -7.63 -4.20 18.34
CA ASN A 234 -8.40 -3.18 17.63
C ASN A 234 -7.46 -2.24 16.87
N MET A 235 -7.51 -2.29 15.54
CA MET A 235 -6.64 -1.52 14.66
C MET A 235 -7.36 -0.25 14.19
N MET A 236 -6.84 0.90 14.59
CA MET A 236 -7.41 2.20 14.26
C MET A 236 -6.45 2.97 13.35
N HIS A 237 -6.91 3.38 12.17
CA HIS A 237 -6.14 4.18 11.21
C HIS A 237 -4.80 3.53 10.78
N MET A 238 -4.75 2.19 10.71
CA MET A 238 -3.55 1.46 10.32
C MET A 238 -3.18 1.76 8.87
N LYS A 239 -1.90 1.98 8.58
CA LYS A 239 -1.42 2.27 7.22
C LYS A 239 -0.33 1.27 6.82
N VAL A 240 -0.50 0.61 5.70
CA VAL A 240 0.53 -0.27 5.12
C VAL A 240 0.86 0.22 3.72
N HIS A 241 2.14 0.51 3.48
CA HIS A 241 2.61 1.06 2.21
C HIS A 241 3.88 0.35 1.71
N ASN A 242 3.84 -0.20 0.50
CA ASN A 242 4.98 -0.84 -0.18
C ASN A 242 5.67 -1.94 0.64
N CYS A 243 4.92 -2.66 1.46
CA CYS A 243 5.44 -3.76 2.28
C CYS A 243 5.28 -5.11 1.57
N ASN A 244 6.17 -6.06 1.87
CA ASN A 244 5.80 -7.47 1.78
C ASN A 244 4.96 -7.77 3.02
N PHE A 245 3.71 -8.15 2.87
CA PHE A 245 2.75 -8.14 3.96
C PHE A 245 2.07 -9.50 4.07
N ASN A 246 2.21 -10.10 5.24
CA ASN A 246 1.44 -11.26 5.69
C ASN A 246 0.85 -10.93 7.06
N ALA A 247 -0.36 -11.43 7.32
CA ALA A 247 -0.99 -11.23 8.60
C ALA A 247 -1.94 -12.36 8.96
N VAL A 248 -1.99 -12.69 10.25
CA VAL A 248 -2.91 -13.66 10.84
C VAL A 248 -3.72 -12.96 11.91
N CYS A 249 -5.04 -13.15 11.87
CA CYS A 249 -5.98 -12.46 12.76
C CYS A 249 -6.81 -13.45 13.57
N ASP A 250 -6.68 -13.37 14.89
CA ASP A 250 -7.57 -14.01 15.85
C ASP A 250 -8.38 -12.92 16.55
N PHE A 251 -9.64 -12.71 16.15
CA PHE A 251 -10.52 -11.70 16.73
C PHE A 251 -10.02 -10.25 16.61
N ALA A 252 -9.34 -9.90 15.51
CA ALA A 252 -8.93 -8.54 15.22
C ALA A 252 -10.07 -7.71 14.59
N ARG A 253 -10.09 -6.40 14.85
CA ARG A 253 -11.02 -5.44 14.22
C ARG A 253 -10.24 -4.32 13.54
N PHE A 254 -10.78 -3.80 12.45
CA PHE A 254 -10.22 -2.70 11.68
C PHE A 254 -11.27 -1.61 11.53
N ASP A 255 -10.86 -0.35 11.66
CA ASP A 255 -11.72 0.76 11.28
C ASP A 255 -11.69 1.05 9.77
N SER A 256 -12.63 1.88 9.32
CA SER A 256 -12.75 2.29 7.92
C SER A 256 -11.61 3.20 7.43
N GLN A 257 -10.77 3.70 8.35
CA GLN A 257 -9.64 4.58 8.01
C GLN A 257 -8.33 3.81 7.78
N CYS A 258 -8.33 2.49 8.01
CA CYS A 258 -7.22 1.62 7.67
C CYS A 258 -6.97 1.63 6.14
N LYS A 259 -5.71 1.87 5.73
CA LYS A 259 -5.33 2.02 4.32
C LYS A 259 -4.15 1.14 3.95
N PHE A 260 -4.36 0.29 2.94
CA PHE A 260 -3.35 -0.60 2.38
C PHE A 260 -3.05 -0.18 0.94
N THR A 261 -1.80 0.18 0.68
CA THR A 261 -1.39 0.78 -0.60
C THR A 261 -0.10 0.18 -1.11
N TYR A 262 0.01 0.10 -2.43
CA TYR A 262 1.17 -0.43 -3.12
C TYR A 262 1.51 0.50 -4.28
N ASP A 263 2.76 0.93 -4.36
CA ASP A 263 3.33 1.72 -5.43
C ASP A 263 4.34 0.88 -6.22
N ARG A 264 4.09 0.79 -7.52
CA ARG A 264 4.92 0.08 -8.49
C ARG A 264 6.27 0.76 -8.74
N ASN A 265 6.44 2.02 -8.34
CA ASN A 265 7.66 2.79 -8.58
C ASN A 265 8.92 2.14 -7.95
N ASP A 266 8.75 1.41 -6.84
CA ASP A 266 9.84 0.76 -6.10
C ASP A 266 10.08 -0.71 -6.53
N LYS A 267 9.02 -1.44 -6.91
CA LYS A 267 9.07 -2.85 -7.33
C LYS A 267 8.21 -3.06 -8.57
N PHE A 268 8.84 -3.31 -9.73
CA PHE A 268 8.18 -3.44 -11.04
C PHE A 268 7.52 -4.81 -11.27
N SER A 269 6.54 -5.20 -10.44
CA SER A 269 5.79 -6.44 -10.69
C SER A 269 4.31 -6.33 -10.35
N TYR A 270 3.46 -6.52 -11.36
CA TYR A 270 2.01 -6.65 -11.17
C TYR A 270 1.67 -7.88 -10.31
N GLN A 271 2.48 -8.94 -10.40
CA GLN A 271 2.34 -10.13 -9.57
C GLN A 271 2.54 -9.78 -8.09
N SER A 272 3.59 -9.03 -7.75
CA SER A 272 3.83 -8.62 -6.35
C SER A 272 2.75 -7.69 -5.80
N GLU A 273 2.22 -6.79 -6.63
CA GLU A 273 1.05 -5.96 -6.27
C GLU A 273 -0.20 -6.83 -6.03
N SER A 274 -0.44 -7.82 -6.90
CA SER A 274 -1.52 -8.79 -6.75
C SER A 274 -1.38 -9.63 -5.49
N ASP A 275 -0.18 -10.14 -5.20
CA ASP A 275 0.10 -10.95 -4.01
C ASP A 275 -0.11 -10.13 -2.73
N PHE A 276 0.34 -8.87 -2.71
CA PHE A 276 0.06 -7.95 -1.61
C PHE A 276 -1.45 -7.78 -1.39
N TYR A 277 -2.22 -7.46 -2.44
CA TYR A 277 -3.67 -7.28 -2.30
C TYR A 277 -4.42 -8.59 -2.02
N LYS A 278 -3.86 -9.75 -2.37
CA LYS A 278 -4.39 -11.05 -1.96
C LYS A 278 -4.31 -11.21 -0.45
N GLU A 279 -3.16 -10.93 0.16
CA GLU A 279 -3.02 -11.06 1.62
C GLU A 279 -3.90 -10.05 2.37
N VAL A 280 -4.04 -8.82 1.84
CA VAL A 280 -4.99 -7.84 2.41
C VAL A 280 -6.44 -8.27 2.23
N THR A 281 -6.81 -8.94 1.13
CA THR A 281 -8.16 -9.49 0.94
C THR A 281 -8.45 -10.55 2.01
N ASN A 282 -7.51 -11.47 2.22
CA ASN A 282 -7.62 -12.53 3.23
C ASN A 282 -7.74 -11.92 4.64
N LEU A 283 -6.93 -10.91 4.96
CA LEU A 283 -6.98 -10.20 6.22
C LEU A 283 -8.40 -9.70 6.56
N PHE A 284 -9.04 -9.00 5.63
CA PHE A 284 -10.37 -8.47 5.86
C PHE A 284 -11.44 -9.56 5.88
N ALA A 285 -11.28 -10.60 5.07
CA ALA A 285 -12.16 -11.78 5.09
C ALA A 285 -12.13 -12.47 6.45
N ASP A 286 -10.94 -12.69 7.03
CA ASP A 286 -10.73 -13.29 8.35
C ASP A 286 -11.33 -12.40 9.46
N SER A 287 -11.27 -11.08 9.30
CA SER A 287 -11.92 -10.12 10.21
C SER A 287 -13.45 -10.00 10.02
N ASN A 288 -14.05 -10.76 9.09
CA ASN A 288 -15.46 -10.69 8.68
C ASN A 288 -15.91 -9.37 8.05
N ASP A 289 -14.98 -8.55 7.54
CA ASP A 289 -15.31 -7.37 6.72
C ASP A 289 -15.23 -7.70 5.23
N TYR A 290 -16.30 -8.32 4.72
CA TYR A 290 -16.37 -8.74 3.32
C TYR A 290 -16.48 -7.55 2.35
N THR A 291 -16.87 -6.36 2.82
CA THR A 291 -16.98 -5.18 1.95
C THR A 291 -15.58 -4.66 1.61
N LEU A 292 -14.72 -4.51 2.63
CA LEU A 292 -13.32 -4.14 2.41
C LEU A 292 -12.55 -5.26 1.70
N ALA A 293 -12.80 -6.53 2.04
CA ALA A 293 -12.21 -7.66 1.33
C ALA A 293 -12.50 -7.61 -0.17
N GLY A 294 -13.75 -7.34 -0.56
CA GLY A 294 -14.16 -7.16 -1.95
C GLY A 294 -13.47 -6.00 -2.66
N GLU A 295 -13.28 -4.87 -1.99
CA GLU A 295 -12.54 -3.74 -2.55
C GLU A 295 -11.07 -4.09 -2.87
N TYR A 296 -10.39 -4.78 -1.95
CA TYR A 296 -9.01 -5.19 -2.17
C TYR A 296 -8.90 -6.36 -3.17
N TYR A 297 -9.89 -7.25 -3.22
CA TYR A 297 -10.00 -8.27 -4.26
C TYR A 297 -10.12 -7.64 -5.66
N TYR A 298 -10.92 -6.58 -5.79
CA TYR A 298 -11.01 -5.82 -7.03
C TYR A 298 -9.65 -5.24 -7.45
N ARG A 299 -8.89 -4.68 -6.50
CA ARG A 299 -7.54 -4.13 -6.76
C ARG A 299 -6.56 -5.23 -7.18
N LYS A 300 -6.58 -6.39 -6.51
CA LYS A 300 -5.83 -7.60 -6.91
C LYS A 300 -6.14 -8.00 -8.35
N ARG A 301 -7.42 -8.17 -8.70
CA ARG A 301 -7.83 -8.56 -10.06
C ARG A 301 -7.44 -7.53 -11.11
N LYS A 302 -7.49 -6.25 -10.77
CA LYS A 302 -7.01 -5.16 -11.63
C LYS A 302 -5.50 -5.27 -11.89
N ALA A 303 -4.69 -5.59 -10.88
CA ALA A 303 -3.24 -5.79 -11.05
C ALA A 303 -2.95 -6.96 -12.01
N LEU A 304 -3.61 -8.12 -11.81
CA LEU A 304 -3.49 -9.29 -12.69
C LEU A 304 -3.96 -9.02 -14.13
N MET A 305 -5.01 -8.22 -14.30
CA MET A 305 -5.46 -7.79 -15.64
C MET A 305 -4.39 -6.93 -16.33
N LEU A 306 -3.78 -5.99 -15.62
CA LEU A 306 -2.72 -5.17 -16.19
C LEU A 306 -1.50 -6.03 -16.54
N GLU A 307 -1.19 -7.05 -15.74
CA GLU A 307 -0.15 -8.04 -16.05
C GLU A 307 -0.43 -8.79 -17.37
N SER A 308 -1.67 -9.25 -17.58
CA SER A 308 -2.04 -9.98 -18.80
C SER A 308 -1.99 -9.08 -20.04
N ILE A 309 -2.42 -7.82 -19.93
CA ILE A 309 -2.33 -6.81 -20.99
C ILE A 309 -0.86 -6.49 -21.33
N PHE A 310 -0.02 -6.26 -20.32
CA PHE A 310 1.39 -5.90 -20.50
C PHE A 310 2.35 -7.11 -20.45
N SER A 311 1.85 -8.29 -20.82
CA SER A 311 2.54 -9.58 -20.69
C SER A 311 3.86 -9.68 -21.46
N TRP A 312 4.06 -8.90 -22.52
CA TRP A 312 5.32 -8.90 -23.26
C TRP A 312 6.51 -8.40 -22.43
N LYS A 313 6.29 -7.41 -21.55
CA LYS A 313 7.34 -6.82 -20.72
C LYS A 313 7.64 -7.68 -19.49
N HIS A 314 6.64 -8.33 -18.92
CA HIS A 314 6.75 -9.01 -17.63
C HIS A 314 7.25 -10.46 -17.74
N PHE A 315 6.69 -11.23 -18.68
CA PHE A 315 7.05 -12.63 -18.86
C PHE A 315 8.32 -12.83 -19.69
N SER A 316 9.18 -11.82 -19.86
CA SER A 316 10.40 -11.94 -20.68
C SER A 316 11.30 -13.07 -20.18
N ASN A 317 11.46 -13.21 -18.87
CA ASN A 317 12.30 -14.26 -18.26
C ASN A 317 11.68 -15.66 -18.37
N GLU A 318 10.37 -15.81 -18.15
CA GLU A 318 9.68 -17.09 -18.36
C GLU A 318 9.68 -17.48 -19.84
N LYS A 319 9.41 -16.51 -20.72
CA LYS A 319 9.50 -16.70 -22.17
C LYS A 319 10.90 -17.08 -22.60
N PHE A 320 11.96 -16.60 -21.96
CA PHE A 320 13.34 -16.97 -22.33
C PHE A 320 13.54 -18.49 -22.35
N ARG A 321 12.92 -19.21 -21.39
CA ARG A 321 13.04 -20.67 -21.24
C ARG A 321 12.15 -21.50 -22.17
N LEU A 322 11.22 -20.86 -22.89
CA LEU A 322 10.23 -21.56 -23.73
C LEU A 322 10.69 -21.71 -25.18
N ASN A 323 10.32 -22.84 -25.79
CA ASN A 323 10.49 -23.11 -27.20
C ASN A 323 9.58 -22.21 -28.07
N LYS A 324 9.87 -22.10 -29.38
CA LYS A 324 9.11 -21.22 -30.29
C LYS A 324 7.60 -21.53 -30.34
N LYS A 325 7.23 -22.81 -30.29
CA LYS A 325 5.82 -23.26 -30.25
C LYS A 325 5.15 -22.89 -28.92
N GLU A 326 5.82 -23.16 -27.79
CA GLU A 326 5.33 -22.84 -26.45
C GLU A 326 5.15 -21.33 -26.25
N LYS A 327 6.09 -20.51 -26.75
CA LYS A 327 5.97 -19.04 -26.78
C LYS A 327 4.71 -18.59 -27.52
N ARG A 328 4.41 -19.19 -28.67
CA ARG A 328 3.21 -18.86 -29.45
C ARG A 328 1.94 -19.23 -28.69
N ILE A 329 1.88 -20.42 -28.11
CA ILE A 329 0.74 -20.86 -27.30
C ILE A 329 0.56 -19.95 -26.08
N PHE A 330 1.63 -19.64 -25.36
CA PHE A 330 1.62 -18.74 -24.21
C PHE A 330 1.08 -17.35 -24.58
N ASN A 331 1.61 -16.75 -25.66
CA ASN A 331 1.15 -15.43 -26.10
C ASN A 331 -0.34 -15.41 -26.47
N VAL A 332 -0.83 -16.44 -27.18
CA VAL A 332 -2.25 -16.56 -27.54
C VAL A 332 -3.11 -16.71 -26.29
N LYS A 333 -2.73 -17.60 -25.36
CA LYS A 333 -3.46 -17.80 -24.09
C LYS A 333 -3.53 -16.51 -23.29
N THR A 334 -2.41 -15.80 -23.14
CA THR A 334 -2.36 -14.56 -22.36
C THR A 334 -3.12 -13.42 -23.02
N PHE A 335 -3.14 -13.37 -24.37
CA PHE A 335 -3.96 -12.40 -25.11
C PHE A 335 -5.47 -12.61 -24.87
N PHE A 336 -5.97 -13.84 -25.04
CA PHE A 336 -7.39 -14.14 -24.78
C PHE A 336 -7.75 -13.94 -23.30
N LYS A 337 -6.84 -14.29 -22.38
CA LYS A 337 -7.00 -13.98 -20.96
C LYS A 337 -7.12 -12.48 -20.72
N GLY A 338 -6.27 -11.66 -21.35
CA GLY A 338 -6.33 -10.20 -21.25
C GLY A 338 -7.64 -9.63 -21.76
N ILE A 339 -8.15 -10.10 -22.91
CA ILE A 339 -9.48 -9.72 -23.42
C ILE A 339 -10.57 -10.07 -22.41
N ALA A 340 -10.56 -11.30 -21.88
CA ALA A 340 -11.54 -11.74 -20.90
C ALA A 340 -11.47 -10.92 -19.61
N ASP A 341 -10.27 -10.62 -19.11
CA ASP A 341 -10.08 -9.79 -17.91
C ASP A 341 -10.56 -8.35 -18.14
N VAL A 342 -10.30 -7.77 -19.31
CA VAL A 342 -10.81 -6.43 -19.69
C VAL A 342 -12.33 -6.42 -19.79
N PHE A 343 -12.93 -7.43 -20.42
CA PHE A 343 -14.38 -7.59 -20.47
C PHE A 343 -14.97 -7.66 -19.05
N ASN A 344 -14.41 -8.51 -18.19
CA ASN A 344 -14.82 -8.62 -16.79
C ASN A 344 -14.63 -7.31 -16.00
N PHE A 345 -13.57 -6.56 -16.28
CA PHE A 345 -13.35 -5.27 -15.66
C PHE A 345 -14.43 -4.26 -16.08
N LEU A 346 -14.73 -4.17 -17.37
CA LEU A 346 -15.69 -3.21 -17.92
C LEU A 346 -17.12 -3.55 -17.51
N CYS A 347 -17.57 -4.78 -17.76
CA CYS A 347 -18.97 -5.18 -17.60
C CYS A 347 -19.45 -5.12 -16.15
N TRP A 348 -18.64 -5.58 -15.19
CA TRP A 348 -19.07 -5.74 -13.80
C TRP A 348 -17.96 -5.60 -12.76
N GLY A 349 -16.75 -5.19 -13.18
CA GLY A 349 -15.62 -4.99 -12.27
C GLY A 349 -15.22 -6.25 -11.52
N PHE A 350 -15.14 -7.38 -12.21
CA PHE A 350 -14.83 -8.69 -11.62
C PHE A 350 -15.83 -9.17 -10.55
N GLY A 351 -17.08 -8.74 -10.63
CA GLY A 351 -18.14 -9.07 -9.67
C GLY A 351 -18.35 -8.01 -8.59
N GLU A 352 -17.36 -7.15 -8.33
CA GLU A 352 -17.41 -6.18 -7.21
C GLU A 352 -18.18 -4.90 -7.55
N LYS A 353 -18.39 -4.62 -8.84
CA LYS A 353 -19.07 -3.39 -9.32
C LYS A 353 -20.23 -3.75 -10.25
N PRO A 354 -21.27 -4.46 -9.76
CA PRO A 354 -22.40 -4.91 -10.58
C PRO A 354 -23.18 -3.76 -11.23
N SER A 355 -23.18 -2.56 -10.62
CA SER A 355 -23.83 -1.38 -11.21
C SER A 355 -23.29 -0.99 -12.59
N ARG A 356 -22.05 -1.37 -12.93
CA ARG A 356 -21.50 -1.18 -14.29
C ARG A 356 -22.32 -1.92 -15.34
N ALA A 357 -22.84 -3.09 -15.02
CA ALA A 357 -23.64 -3.88 -15.94
C ALA A 357 -24.92 -3.12 -16.30
N LEU A 358 -25.60 -2.52 -15.31
CA LEU A 358 -26.79 -1.70 -15.55
C LEU A 358 -26.50 -0.46 -16.41
N VAL A 359 -25.39 0.24 -16.14
CA VAL A 359 -24.98 1.40 -16.93
C VAL A 359 -24.70 0.99 -18.38
N ILE A 360 -23.99 -0.13 -18.58
CA ILE A 360 -23.71 -0.67 -19.91
C ILE A 360 -25.01 -1.11 -20.60
N SER A 361 -25.94 -1.75 -19.88
CA SER A 361 -27.27 -2.08 -20.41
C SER A 361 -27.98 -0.85 -20.95
N PHE A 362 -28.00 0.24 -20.19
CA PHE A 362 -28.61 1.49 -20.63
C PHE A 362 -27.92 2.08 -21.87
N VAL A 363 -26.58 2.04 -21.91
CA VAL A 363 -25.80 2.48 -23.09
C VAL A 363 -26.11 1.61 -24.32
N VAL A 364 -26.20 0.28 -24.16
CA VAL A 364 -26.56 -0.64 -25.25
C VAL A 364 -27.95 -0.30 -25.78
N ILE A 365 -28.94 -0.10 -24.91
CA ILE A 365 -30.31 0.29 -25.31
C ILE A 365 -30.30 1.59 -26.11
N LEU A 366 -29.59 2.62 -25.63
CA LEU A 366 -29.53 3.90 -26.34
C LEU A 366 -28.80 3.78 -27.70
N LEU A 367 -27.69 3.06 -27.76
CA LEU A 367 -26.95 2.86 -29.01
C LEU A 367 -27.77 2.06 -30.02
N SER A 368 -28.45 1.00 -29.58
CA SER A 368 -29.35 0.22 -30.43
C SER A 368 -30.52 1.05 -30.92
N SER A 369 -31.15 1.85 -30.04
CA SER A 369 -32.20 2.80 -30.41
C SER A 369 -31.73 3.75 -31.52
N CYS A 370 -30.51 4.31 -31.41
CA CYS A 370 -29.93 5.11 -32.48
C CYS A 370 -29.73 4.32 -33.78
N VAL A 371 -29.23 3.09 -33.71
CA VAL A 371 -29.05 2.22 -34.88
C VAL A 371 -30.39 1.95 -35.59
N TYR A 372 -31.47 1.73 -34.84
CA TYR A 372 -32.80 1.54 -35.43
C TYR A 372 -33.36 2.84 -36.01
N TYR A 373 -33.22 3.96 -35.30
CA TYR A 373 -33.75 5.26 -35.73
C TYR A 373 -33.09 5.79 -37.01
N PHE A 374 -31.75 5.72 -37.10
CA PHE A 374 -31.02 6.23 -38.26
C PHE A 374 -30.99 5.27 -39.45
N ASN A 375 -31.43 4.02 -39.29
CA ASN A 375 -31.49 3.07 -40.37
C ASN A 375 -32.85 3.13 -41.06
N GLU A 376 -32.90 3.71 -42.27
CA GLU A 376 -34.11 3.86 -43.08
C GLU A 376 -34.85 2.55 -43.35
N ARG A 377 -34.14 1.40 -43.27
CA ARG A 377 -34.74 0.07 -43.47
C ARG A 377 -35.28 -0.55 -42.19
N SER A 378 -35.26 0.20 -41.08
CA SER A 378 -35.87 -0.21 -39.82
C SER A 378 -37.37 -0.03 -39.87
N SER A 379 -38.09 -0.90 -39.16
CA SER A 379 -39.54 -0.82 -39.03
C SER A 379 -40.01 0.25 -38.03
N THR A 380 -39.09 1.02 -37.42
CA THR A 380 -39.38 2.07 -36.44
C THR A 380 -39.38 3.44 -37.12
N GLN A 381 -40.46 4.21 -36.99
CA GLN A 381 -40.64 5.50 -37.67
C GLN A 381 -40.24 6.69 -36.80
N THR A 382 -40.35 6.56 -35.47
CA THR A 382 -40.04 7.62 -34.51
C THR A 382 -38.94 7.19 -33.55
N LEU A 383 -38.21 8.16 -32.97
CA LEU A 383 -37.20 7.88 -31.95
C LEU A 383 -37.80 7.12 -30.76
N THR A 384 -39.04 7.44 -30.39
CA THR A 384 -39.79 6.78 -29.31
C THR A 384 -40.03 5.31 -29.64
N GLU A 385 -40.44 4.98 -30.87
CA GLU A 385 -40.61 3.59 -31.31
C GLU A 385 -39.28 2.83 -31.34
N SER A 386 -38.20 3.47 -31.79
CA SER A 386 -36.85 2.87 -31.79
C SER A 386 -36.36 2.57 -30.38
N LEU A 387 -36.59 3.48 -29.44
CA LEU A 387 -36.27 3.29 -28.03
C LEU A 387 -37.14 2.21 -27.39
N TYR A 388 -38.44 2.23 -27.62
CA TYR A 388 -39.37 1.21 -27.16
C TYR A 388 -38.97 -0.18 -27.66
N PHE A 389 -38.71 -0.32 -28.97
CA PHE A 389 -38.29 -1.57 -29.58
C PHE A 389 -36.98 -2.11 -28.97
N SER A 390 -36.00 -1.23 -28.76
CA SER A 390 -34.72 -1.60 -28.13
C SER A 390 -34.90 -2.04 -26.67
N ILE A 391 -35.71 -1.34 -25.86
CA ILE A 391 -36.00 -1.75 -24.47
C ILE A 391 -36.63 -3.15 -24.43
N VAL A 392 -37.66 -3.38 -25.24
CA VAL A 392 -38.40 -4.65 -25.29
C VAL A 392 -37.54 -5.79 -25.81
N SER A 393 -36.68 -5.51 -26.80
CA SER A 393 -35.73 -6.49 -27.35
C SER A 393 -34.64 -6.82 -26.33
N PHE A 394 -34.02 -5.82 -25.69
CA PHE A 394 -32.99 -6.00 -24.69
C PHE A 394 -33.49 -6.77 -23.46
N THR A 395 -34.68 -6.42 -22.97
CA THR A 395 -35.31 -7.10 -21.81
C THR A 395 -35.87 -8.47 -22.16
N THR A 396 -35.77 -8.92 -23.42
CA THR A 396 -36.30 -10.20 -23.91
C THR A 396 -37.81 -10.38 -23.75
N LEU A 397 -38.56 -9.28 -23.59
CA LEU A 397 -40.02 -9.30 -23.50
C LEU A 397 -40.66 -9.65 -24.85
N GLY A 398 -40.18 -9.02 -25.92
CA GLY A 398 -40.58 -9.33 -27.30
C GLY A 398 -42.08 -9.29 -27.59
N PHE A 399 -42.74 -8.13 -27.43
CA PHE A 399 -44.19 -8.00 -27.63
C PHE A 399 -44.69 -8.35 -29.05
N GLY A 400 -43.81 -8.33 -30.06
CA GLY A 400 -44.11 -8.79 -31.42
C GLY A 400 -44.88 -7.80 -32.28
N ASP A 401 -45.15 -6.60 -31.77
CA ASP A 401 -45.81 -5.49 -32.46
C ASP A 401 -44.90 -4.81 -33.49
N ILE A 402 -43.62 -4.66 -33.18
CA ILE A 402 -42.58 -4.16 -34.10
C ILE A 402 -41.64 -5.31 -34.44
N THR A 403 -41.49 -5.62 -35.73
CA THR A 403 -40.55 -6.64 -36.22
C THR A 403 -39.67 -6.08 -37.33
N GLN A 404 -38.36 -6.29 -37.21
CA GLN A 404 -37.40 -5.86 -38.21
C GLN A 404 -37.45 -6.81 -39.41
N LYS A 405 -37.55 -6.26 -40.63
CA LYS A 405 -37.68 -7.08 -41.86
C LYS A 405 -36.32 -7.42 -42.47
N THR A 406 -35.37 -6.50 -42.38
CA THR A 406 -34.04 -6.63 -42.97
C THR A 406 -33.18 -7.65 -42.22
N GLY A 407 -32.46 -8.52 -42.93
CA GLY A 407 -31.62 -9.57 -42.33
C GLY A 407 -30.59 -9.04 -41.32
N PHE A 408 -29.92 -7.92 -41.63
CA PHE A 408 -29.00 -7.26 -40.71
C PHE A 408 -29.68 -6.83 -39.39
N LEU A 409 -30.82 -6.14 -39.47
CA LEU A 409 -31.51 -5.63 -38.29
C LEU A 409 -32.11 -6.74 -37.44
N ARG A 410 -32.53 -7.86 -38.05
CA ARG A 410 -32.96 -9.07 -37.35
C ARG A 410 -31.82 -9.71 -36.57
N LEU A 411 -30.64 -9.81 -37.18
CA LEU A 411 -29.46 -10.34 -36.49
C LEU A 411 -29.03 -9.39 -35.36
N PHE A 412 -29.05 -8.08 -35.61
CA PHE A 412 -28.70 -7.07 -34.61
C PHE A 412 -29.65 -7.10 -33.40
N SER A 413 -30.98 -7.17 -33.62
CA SER A 413 -31.94 -7.32 -32.51
C SER A 413 -31.75 -8.63 -31.74
N ALA A 414 -31.39 -9.72 -32.42
CA ALA A 414 -31.09 -10.98 -31.73
C ALA A 414 -29.82 -10.86 -30.85
N LEU A 415 -28.78 -10.18 -31.33
CA LEU A 415 -27.56 -9.91 -30.55
C LEU A 415 -27.83 -8.96 -29.38
N GLU A 416 -28.68 -7.96 -29.57
CA GLU A 416 -29.13 -7.06 -28.51
C GLU A 416 -29.84 -7.86 -27.40
N SER A 417 -30.83 -8.69 -27.73
CA SER A 417 -31.52 -9.55 -26.77
C SER A 417 -30.56 -10.49 -26.02
N LEU A 418 -29.61 -11.10 -26.73
CA LEU A 418 -28.59 -11.94 -26.12
C LEU A 418 -27.71 -11.13 -25.14
N SER A 419 -27.31 -9.92 -25.53
CA SER A 419 -26.53 -9.04 -24.65
C SER A 419 -27.29 -8.66 -23.38
N GLY A 420 -28.61 -8.45 -23.48
CA GLY A 420 -29.45 -8.14 -22.32
C GLY A 420 -29.53 -9.28 -21.33
N LEU A 421 -29.72 -10.52 -21.82
CA LEU A 421 -29.68 -11.72 -20.98
C LEU A 421 -28.32 -11.86 -20.26
N VAL A 422 -27.21 -11.65 -20.96
CA VAL A 422 -25.87 -11.74 -20.37
C VAL A 422 -25.64 -10.64 -19.33
N LEU A 423 -25.92 -9.37 -19.66
CA LEU A 423 -25.67 -8.24 -18.76
C LEU A 423 -26.55 -8.29 -17.51
N MET A 424 -27.82 -8.70 -17.65
CA MET A 424 -28.70 -8.91 -16.50
C MET A 424 -28.22 -10.07 -15.62
N GLY A 425 -27.76 -11.16 -16.24
CA GLY A 425 -27.14 -12.27 -15.52
C GLY A 425 -25.89 -11.86 -14.74
N LEU A 426 -25.02 -11.04 -15.35
CA LEU A 426 -23.83 -10.49 -14.67
C LEU A 426 -24.22 -9.55 -13.53
N PHE A 427 -25.23 -8.70 -13.70
CA PHE A 427 -25.72 -7.83 -12.63
C PHE A 427 -26.18 -8.66 -11.42
N LEU A 428 -27.03 -9.67 -11.65
CA LEU A 428 -27.52 -10.56 -10.59
C LEU A 428 -26.40 -11.34 -9.91
N ALA A 429 -25.47 -11.89 -10.70
CA ALA A 429 -24.33 -12.63 -10.17
C ALA A 429 -23.39 -11.74 -9.35
N GLY A 430 -23.15 -10.50 -9.76
CA GLY A 430 -22.35 -9.53 -8.99
C GLY A 430 -23.07 -9.02 -7.72
N TYR A 431 -24.40 -8.93 -7.76
CA TYR A 431 -25.18 -8.64 -6.55
C TYR A 431 -25.10 -9.81 -5.55
N ALA A 432 -25.22 -11.04 -6.05
CA ALA A 432 -25.06 -12.24 -5.25
C ALA A 432 -23.62 -12.38 -4.71
N SER A 433 -22.59 -11.99 -5.46
CA SER A 433 -21.19 -12.09 -4.97
C SER A 433 -20.86 -11.14 -3.82
N LYS A 434 -21.67 -10.11 -3.54
CA LYS A 434 -21.48 -9.28 -2.35
C LYS A 434 -21.71 -10.04 -1.03
N THR A 435 -22.37 -11.20 -1.07
CA THR A 435 -22.51 -12.08 0.09
C THR A 435 -21.41 -13.14 0.14
N LYS A 436 -20.46 -13.13 -0.80
CA LYS A 436 -19.39 -14.11 -0.88
C LYS A 436 -18.46 -13.96 0.31
N ARG A 437 -18.23 -15.09 0.98
CA ARG A 437 -17.14 -15.24 1.93
C ARG A 437 -15.87 -15.56 1.14
N TYR A 438 -14.84 -14.75 1.31
CA TYR A 438 -13.60 -14.78 0.54
C TYR A 438 -12.68 -15.93 0.94
#